data_AF-A0A7J7U7L4-F1
#
_entry.id   AF-A0A7J7U7L4-F1
#
_cell.length_a   1.000
_cell.length_b   1.000
_cell.length_c   1.000
_cell.angle_alpha   90.00
_cell.angle_beta   90.00
_cell.angle_gamma   90.00
#
_symmetry.space_group_name_H-M   'P 1'
#
loop_
_entity.id
_entity.type
_entity.pdbx_description
1 polymer ?
#
loop_
_entity_poly.entity_id
_entity_poly.type
_entity_poly.pdbx_seq_one_letter_code
_entity_poly.pdbx_strand_id
1 'polypeptide(L)'
;MDIPNAPTSKCITYWKRKVKSEYMRLRQLKRLQANMGAKALYVANFAKVQEKTQILNEEWKKLRVQPVQLMKPLSGHPFLKKCTIDSIFPGFASQHMLMRSLNTVALVPIMYSWSPLQQNFMR
;
A
#
# COMPACT_ATOMS: atom_id res chain seq x y z
N MET A 1 28.17 4.09 -61.21
CA MET A 1 27.54 3.71 -59.93
C MET A 1 27.48 4.97 -59.10
N ASP A 2 26.31 5.61 -59.03
CA ASP A 2 26.16 6.86 -58.27
C ASP A 2 26.17 6.54 -56.78
N ILE A 3 27.17 7.08 -56.08
CA ILE A 3 27.30 6.98 -54.62
C ILE A 3 26.13 7.77 -54.01
N PRO A 4 25.31 7.17 -53.12
CA PRO A 4 24.21 7.91 -52.50
C PRO A 4 24.79 9.04 -51.64
N ASN A 5 24.48 10.29 -52.00
CA ASN A 5 24.90 11.46 -51.25
C ASN A 5 24.46 11.34 -49.78
N ALA A 6 25.34 11.75 -48.86
CA ALA A 6 25.06 11.77 -47.43
C ALA A 6 23.73 12.50 -47.14
N PRO A 7 22.89 11.99 -46.23
CA PRO A 7 21.57 12.57 -45.99
C PRO A 7 21.73 14.02 -45.52
N THR A 8 21.15 14.93 -46.30
CA THR A 8 21.21 16.37 -46.00
C THR A 8 20.64 16.66 -44.61
N SER A 9 21.16 17.67 -43.91
CA SER A 9 20.68 18.11 -42.59
C SER A 9 19.14 18.32 -42.54
N LYS A 10 18.55 18.76 -43.67
CA LYS A 10 17.10 18.89 -43.85
C LYS A 10 16.36 17.54 -43.78
N CYS A 11 16.93 16.47 -44.34
CA CYS A 11 16.40 15.10 -44.28
C CYS A 11 16.43 14.55 -42.84
N ILE A 12 17.54 14.69 -42.13
CA ILE A 12 17.67 14.24 -40.73
C ILE A 12 16.67 14.98 -39.82
N THR A 13 16.52 16.29 -40.00
CA THR A 13 15.60 17.11 -39.20
C THR A 13 14.14 16.81 -39.50
N TYR A 14 13.80 16.48 -40.76
CA TYR A 14 12.48 16.01 -41.15
C TYR A 14 12.13 14.68 -40.46
N TRP A 15 13.03 13.70 -40.50
CA TRP A 15 12.79 12.40 -39.86
C TRP A 15 12.67 12.49 -38.34
N LYS A 16 13.51 13.29 -37.67
CA LYS A 16 13.36 13.55 -36.23
C LYS A 16 12.00 14.13 -35.88
N ARG A 17 11.50 15.10 -36.67
CA ARG A 17 10.15 15.67 -36.50
C ARG A 17 9.05 14.63 -36.75
N LYS A 18 9.17 13.84 -37.81
CA LYS A 18 8.20 12.79 -38.16
C LYS A 18 8.13 11.69 -37.11
N VAL A 19 9.28 11.20 -36.61
CA VAL A 19 9.35 10.20 -35.54
C VAL A 19 8.73 10.73 -34.25
N LYS A 20 9.03 11.98 -33.85
CA LYS A 20 8.42 12.59 -32.67
C LYS A 20 6.90 12.69 -32.82
N SER A 21 6.41 13.11 -33.99
CA SER A 21 4.97 13.21 -34.26
C SER A 21 4.28 11.85 -34.19
N GLU A 22 4.80 10.84 -34.89
CA GLU A 22 4.23 9.49 -34.88
C GLU A 22 4.30 8.84 -33.49
N TYR A 23 5.41 9.01 -32.78
CA TYR A 23 5.54 8.55 -31.40
C TYR A 23 4.47 9.17 -30.50
N MET A 24 4.28 10.48 -30.56
CA MET A 24 3.28 11.16 -29.73
C MET A 24 1.86 10.73 -30.09
N ARG A 25 1.56 10.57 -31.39
CA ARG A 25 0.27 10.04 -31.89
C ARG A 25 0.01 8.65 -31.33
N LEU A 26 0.97 7.72 -31.46
CA LEU A 26 0.85 6.34 -30.98
C LEU A 26 0.76 6.28 -29.46
N ARG A 27 1.55 7.09 -28.74
CA ARG A 27 1.51 7.15 -27.27
C ARG A 27 0.15 7.64 -26.78
N GLN A 28 -0.41 8.68 -27.40
CA GLN A 28 -1.73 9.19 -27.02
C GLN A 28 -2.82 8.17 -27.34
N LEU A 29 -2.76 7.52 -28.50
CA LEU A 29 -3.69 6.45 -28.89
C LEU A 29 -3.65 5.29 -27.88
N LYS A 30 -2.46 4.77 -27.56
CA LYS A 30 -2.29 3.69 -26.57
C LYS A 30 -2.77 4.11 -25.18
N ARG A 31 -2.52 5.36 -24.76
CA ARG A 31 -3.02 5.89 -23.48
C ARG A 31 -4.54 5.89 -23.41
N LEU A 32 -5.21 6.31 -24.49
CA LEU A 32 -6.68 6.34 -24.54
C LEU A 32 -7.26 4.91 -24.52
N GLN A 33 -6.71 4.00 -25.32
CA GLN A 33 -7.11 2.58 -25.31
C GLN A 33 -6.89 1.93 -23.95
N ALA A 34 -5.74 2.15 -23.31
CA ALA A 34 -5.44 1.64 -21.98
C ALA A 34 -6.37 2.22 -20.91
N ASN A 35 -6.74 3.50 -20.99
CA ASN A 35 -7.68 4.11 -20.04
C ASN A 35 -9.08 3.49 -20.16
N MET A 36 -9.56 3.27 -21.38
CA MET A 36 -10.82 2.55 -21.61
C MET A 36 -10.76 1.13 -21.03
N GLY A 37 -9.68 0.39 -21.30
CA GLY A 37 -9.46 -0.94 -20.73
C GLY A 37 -9.40 -0.93 -19.20
N ALA A 38 -8.71 0.05 -18.60
CA ALA A 38 -8.59 0.19 -17.16
C ALA A 38 -9.95 0.44 -16.48
N LYS A 39 -10.84 1.23 -17.08
CA LYS A 39 -12.19 1.44 -16.56
C LYS A 39 -13.01 0.15 -16.54
N ALA A 40 -12.94 -0.64 -17.62
CA ALA A 40 -13.63 -1.93 -17.69
C ALA A 40 -13.07 -2.91 -16.65
N LEU A 41 -11.74 -3.00 -16.52
CA LEU A 41 -11.09 -3.82 -15.51
C LEU A 41 -11.43 -3.38 -14.09
N TYR A 42 -11.58 -2.08 -13.84
CA TYR A 42 -11.99 -1.56 -12.54
C TYR A 42 -13.39 -2.05 -12.15
N VAL A 43 -14.37 -1.96 -13.06
CA VAL A 43 -15.73 -2.45 -12.81
C VAL A 43 -15.74 -3.95 -12.54
N ALA A 44 -15.02 -4.74 -13.35
CA ALA A 44 -14.90 -6.18 -13.14
C ALA A 44 -14.22 -6.53 -11.81
N ASN A 45 -13.19 -5.77 -11.43
CA ASN A 45 -12.51 -5.95 -10.14
C ASN A 45 -13.41 -5.55 -8.97
N PHE A 46 -14.19 -4.47 -9.11
CA PHE A 46 -15.13 -4.02 -8.09
C PHE A 46 -16.19 -5.08 -7.78
N ALA A 47 -16.72 -5.76 -8.81
CA ALA A 47 -17.63 -6.89 -8.62
C ALA A 47 -16.98 -8.03 -7.79
N LYS A 48 -15.72 -8.38 -8.10
CA LYS A 48 -14.96 -9.39 -7.33
C LYS A 48 -14.71 -8.97 -5.88
N VAL A 49 -14.42 -7.68 -5.66
CA VAL A 49 -14.25 -7.13 -4.30
C VAL A 49 -15.57 -7.24 -3.54
N GLN A 50 -16.68 -6.85 -4.16
CA GLN A 50 -18.01 -6.92 -3.55
C GLN A 50 -18.36 -8.36 -3.14
N GLU A 51 -18.15 -9.33 -4.01
CA GLU A 51 -18.37 -10.75 -3.72
C GLU A 51 -17.52 -11.23 -2.54
N LYS A 52 -16.21 -10.97 -2.57
CA LYS A 52 -15.29 -11.39 -1.50
C LYS A 52 -15.61 -10.71 -0.17
N THR A 53 -15.92 -9.42 -0.18
CA THR A 53 -16.32 -8.68 1.02
C THR A 53 -17.63 -9.21 1.58
N GLN A 54 -18.57 -9.62 0.73
CA GLN A 54 -19.81 -10.24 1.18
C GLN A 54 -19.54 -11.57 1.88
N ILE A 55 -18.70 -12.44 1.32
CA ILE A 55 -18.30 -13.71 1.95
C ILE A 55 -17.69 -13.46 3.33
N LEU A 56 -16.69 -12.57 3.42
CA LEU A 56 -16.03 -12.23 4.68
C LEU A 56 -17.00 -11.62 5.71
N ASN A 57 -17.95 -10.79 5.25
CA ASN A 57 -18.95 -10.19 6.13
C ASN A 57 -19.94 -11.23 6.66
N GLU A 58 -20.37 -12.19 5.83
CA GLU A 58 -21.23 -13.29 6.27
C GLU A 58 -20.51 -14.24 7.25
N GLU A 59 -19.21 -14.47 7.07
CA GLU A 59 -18.39 -15.18 8.06
C GLU A 59 -18.27 -14.39 9.38
N TRP A 60 -18.00 -13.08 9.29
CA TRP A 60 -17.87 -12.22 10.48
C TRP A 60 -19.17 -12.14 11.29
N LYS A 61 -20.33 -12.05 10.64
CA LYS A 61 -21.66 -12.03 11.30
C LYS A 61 -21.96 -13.28 12.12
N LYS A 62 -21.36 -14.42 11.78
CA LYS A 62 -21.51 -15.68 12.54
C LYS A 62 -20.74 -15.64 13.87
N LEU A 63 -19.73 -14.77 13.97
CA LEU A 63 -18.91 -14.62 15.16
C LEU A 63 -19.65 -13.78 16.20
N ARG A 64 -19.66 -14.26 17.45
CA ARG A 64 -20.12 -13.48 18.61
C ARG A 64 -18.91 -12.96 19.40
N VAL A 65 -18.23 -11.97 18.83
CA VAL A 65 -17.06 -11.34 19.47
C VAL A 65 -17.54 -10.39 20.57
N GLN A 66 -17.02 -10.56 21.79
CA GLN A 66 -17.34 -9.64 22.88
C GLN A 66 -16.69 -8.27 22.63
N PRO A 67 -17.45 -7.16 22.75
CA PRO A 67 -16.87 -5.83 22.65
C PRO A 67 -15.90 -5.60 23.81
N VAL A 68 -14.80 -4.90 23.50
CA VAL A 68 -13.80 -4.54 24.51
C VAL A 68 -14.45 -3.65 25.56
N GLN A 69 -14.45 -4.13 26.80
CA GLN A 69 -14.97 -3.39 27.94
C GLN A 69 -13.92 -2.39 28.42
N LEU A 70 -14.40 -1.24 28.92
CA LEU A 70 -13.53 -0.29 29.60
C LEU A 70 -12.84 -0.99 30.78
N MET A 71 -11.53 -0.81 30.89
CA MET A 71 -10.77 -1.34 32.01
C MET A 71 -11.26 -0.67 33.30
N LYS A 72 -12.05 -1.41 34.08
CA LYS A 72 -12.42 -0.97 35.43
C LYS A 72 -11.20 -1.16 36.33
N PRO A 73 -10.80 -0.14 37.11
CA PRO A 73 -9.76 -0.33 38.11
C PRO A 73 -10.24 -1.38 39.10
N LEU A 74 -9.50 -2.49 39.23
CA LEU A 74 -9.64 -3.37 40.39
C LEU A 74 -9.26 -2.53 41.60
N SER A 75 -10.21 -2.27 42.49
CA SER A 75 -9.96 -1.53 43.73
C SER A 75 -8.83 -2.22 44.50
N GLY A 76 -7.71 -1.52 44.75
CA GLY A 76 -6.69 -1.99 45.68
C GLY A 76 -5.31 -2.36 45.12
N HIS A 77 -4.90 -1.88 43.93
CA HIS A 77 -3.49 -1.96 43.52
C HIS A 77 -2.80 -0.58 43.61
N PRO A 78 -2.11 -0.26 44.72
CA PRO A 78 -1.54 1.07 44.97
C PRO A 78 -0.41 1.49 44.02
N PHE A 79 0.12 0.55 43.24
CA PHE A 79 1.36 0.71 42.48
C PHE A 79 1.16 0.81 40.96
N LEU A 80 -0.09 0.84 40.47
CA LEU A 80 -0.34 1.00 39.04
C LEU A 80 -0.14 2.46 38.62
N LYS A 81 0.76 2.69 37.67
CA LYS A 81 0.98 4.00 37.06
C LYS A 81 -0.33 4.50 36.42
N LYS A 82 -0.62 5.79 36.55
CA LYS A 82 -1.77 6.44 35.89
C LYS A 82 -1.31 7.01 34.55
N CYS A 83 -2.13 6.87 33.51
CA CYS A 83 -2.01 7.64 32.28
C CYS A 83 -3.12 8.69 32.20
N THR A 84 -2.77 9.87 31.68
CA THR A 84 -3.69 10.98 31.44
C THR A 84 -3.80 11.21 29.95
N ILE A 85 -5.02 11.42 29.47
CA ILE A 85 -5.33 11.70 28.07
C ILE A 85 -6.05 13.05 28.03
N ASP A 86 -5.39 14.03 27.45
CA ASP A 86 -5.93 15.37 27.25
C ASP A 86 -6.39 15.54 25.81
N SER A 87 -7.56 16.16 25.63
CA SER A 87 -8.10 16.48 24.32
C SER A 87 -7.77 17.92 23.96
N ILE A 88 -7.33 18.14 22.71
CA ILE A 88 -7.17 19.48 22.14
C ILE A 88 -8.51 20.08 21.67
N PHE A 89 -9.58 19.28 21.62
CA PHE A 89 -10.90 19.74 21.19
C PHE A 89 -11.64 20.39 22.38
N PRO A 90 -12.18 21.61 22.22
CA PRO A 90 -12.89 22.30 23.30
C PRO A 90 -14.10 21.49 23.80
N GLY A 91 -14.27 21.40 25.11
CA GLY A 91 -15.42 20.75 25.74
C GLY A 91 -15.25 19.27 26.12
N PHE A 92 -14.10 18.65 25.81
CA PHE A 92 -13.75 17.34 26.36
C PHE A 92 -12.87 17.49 27.60
N ALA A 93 -13.28 16.85 28.70
CA ALA A 93 -12.49 16.80 29.93
C ALA A 93 -11.30 15.83 29.81
N SER A 94 -10.24 16.10 30.58
CA SER A 94 -9.11 15.18 30.76
C SER A 94 -9.58 13.82 31.29
N GLN A 95 -9.12 12.75 30.65
CA GLN A 95 -9.44 11.38 31.05
C GLN A 95 -8.23 10.75 31.75
N HIS A 96 -8.50 9.91 32.74
CA HIS A 96 -7.46 9.18 33.46
C HIS A 96 -7.74 7.68 33.45
N MET A 97 -6.71 6.88 33.23
CA MET A 97 -6.79 5.42 33.26
C MET A 97 -5.56 4.82 33.96
N LEU A 98 -5.70 3.60 34.47
CA LEU A 98 -4.56 2.85 35.01
C LEU A 98 -3.79 2.16 33.88
N MET A 99 -2.46 2.25 33.93
CA MET A 99 -1.57 1.54 33.01
C MET A 99 -1.39 0.10 33.47
N ARG A 100 -1.71 -0.86 32.59
CA ARG A 100 -1.34 -2.27 32.76
C ARG A 100 0.03 -2.50 32.12
N SER A 101 1.03 -2.81 32.93
CA SER A 101 2.36 -3.20 32.45
C SER A 101 2.28 -4.56 31.75
N LEU A 102 2.86 -4.66 30.56
CA LEU A 102 3.06 -5.94 29.89
C LEU A 102 4.27 -6.65 30.50
N ASN A 103 4.21 -7.98 30.61
CA ASN A 103 5.32 -8.77 31.14
C ASN A 103 6.51 -8.71 30.18
N THR A 104 7.72 -8.72 30.74
CA THR A 104 8.96 -8.76 29.95
C THR A 104 9.08 -10.09 29.23
N VAL A 105 9.44 -10.06 27.94
CA VAL A 105 9.73 -11.25 27.11
C VAL A 105 11.20 -11.19 26.69
N ALA A 106 11.88 -12.35 26.67
CA ALA A 106 13.27 -12.44 26.27
C ALA A 106 13.45 -12.02 24.80
N LEU A 107 14.48 -11.22 24.53
CA LEU A 107 14.82 -10.77 23.18
C LEU A 107 15.76 -11.77 22.49
N VAL A 108 15.58 -11.93 21.17
CA VAL A 108 16.51 -12.68 20.30
C VAL A 108 17.46 -11.68 19.62
N PRO A 109 18.73 -12.03 19.36
CA PRO A 109 19.65 -11.16 18.63
C PRO A 109 19.12 -10.74 17.25
N ILE A 110 19.54 -9.56 16.78
CA ILE A 110 19.21 -9.05 15.45
C ILE A 110 19.88 -9.96 14.40
N MET A 111 19.09 -10.52 13.51
CA MET A 111 19.55 -11.36 12.40
C MET A 111 18.86 -10.88 11.11
N TYR A 112 19.65 -10.61 10.07
CA TYR A 112 19.10 -10.32 8.74
C TYR A 112 18.73 -11.62 8.04
N SER A 113 17.72 -11.58 7.17
CA SER A 113 17.39 -12.71 6.32
C SER A 113 18.47 -12.92 5.26
N TRP A 114 18.89 -14.17 5.09
CA TRP A 114 19.82 -14.59 4.05
C TRP A 114 19.37 -15.94 3.51
N SER A 115 19.54 -16.14 2.20
CA SER A 115 19.26 -17.43 1.58
C SER A 115 20.37 -18.42 1.93
N PRO A 116 20.05 -19.64 2.41
CA PRO A 116 21.07 -20.65 2.67
C PRO A 116 21.73 -21.09 1.36
N LEU A 117 23.06 -21.22 1.35
CA LEU A 117 23.83 -21.65 0.18
C LEU A 117 24.55 -22.98 0.49
N GLN A 118 24.38 -23.98 -0.38
CA GLN A 118 25.15 -25.23 -0.33
C GLN A 118 26.49 -25.10 -1.07
N GLN A 119 26.57 -24.21 -2.06
CA GLN A 119 27.77 -23.81 -2.77
C GLN A 119 27.66 -22.34 -3.21
N ASN A 120 28.80 -21.72 -3.55
CA ASN A 120 28.84 -20.31 -3.96
C ASN A 120 28.00 -20.06 -5.22
N PHE A 121 27.26 -18.95 -5.25
CA PHE A 121 26.48 -18.51 -6.41
C PHE A 121 27.22 -17.35 -7.11
N MET A 122 27.89 -17.64 -8.23
CA MET A 122 28.47 -16.65 -9.13
C MET A 122 27.50 -16.41 -10.30
N ARG A 123 27.17 -15.16 -10.59
CA ARG A 123 26.41 -14.77 -11.79
C ARG A 123 27.30 -14.70 -13.02
#